data_AF-A0A7Y6YMA6-F1
#
_entry.id   AF-A0A7Y6YMA6-F1
#
_cell.length_a   1.000
_cell.length_b   1.000
_cell.length_c   1.000
_cell.angle_alpha   90.00
_cell.angle_beta   90.00
_cell.angle_gamma   90.00
#
_symmetry.space_group_name_H-M   'P 1'
#
loop_
_entity.id
_entity.type
_entity.pdbx_description
1 polymer ?
#
loop_
_entity_poly.entity_id
_entity_poly.type
_entity_poly.pdbx_seq_one_letter_code
_entity_poly.pdbx_strand_id
1 'polypeptide(L)'
;MATQYKTIFLGSGGGENVASADIAKMAMAIGKYLKDKGMQAQGIKLPGLKKAQALVAKCAKVQQVAQNSSQVKDLGFTPELSVVGGIDTSGHLSICITGMLPPPKEGKPPVNFDKTEVIRKDWNKLEAELADETNVVVNLTKKNISIIEEALDKLVAKHDGDLKKVRKDKVYGVLLEKFKGGDKVINRAAEKQAAKYKTKTVNTDEADFGELTTGTVALCAHGSREKINGIWLGTKLGKKSPDQIVDLLTGNKDKKKNLSKDFKGTVLLSGCFTAAGGIAPPGDKYDYDTYAGKVWRLLKAKGINCKVVGQPGTASTNEDGSKNSVMPTKQDEKDAYKAEIKALEKDLKKLEKKLKSGDPATKKSATKKAQTLYSKIKDAKNKSALTWMKDLQVNYGLDPLR
;
A
#
# COMPACT_ATOMS: atom_id res chain seq x y z
N MET A 1 16.47 30.75 -14.68
CA MET A 1 15.14 31.07 -14.13
C MET A 1 15.06 30.42 -12.76
N ALA A 2 14.91 31.20 -11.69
CA ALA A 2 14.87 30.66 -10.33
C ALA A 2 13.59 29.82 -10.17
N THR A 3 13.75 28.55 -9.79
CA THR A 3 12.64 27.65 -9.49
C THR A 3 11.81 28.28 -8.37
N GLN A 4 10.55 28.62 -8.64
CA GLN A 4 9.67 29.18 -7.61
C GLN A 4 9.32 28.08 -6.61
N TYR A 5 9.91 28.15 -5.41
CA TYR A 5 9.52 27.33 -4.28
C TYR A 5 8.37 27.99 -3.54
N LYS A 6 7.38 27.20 -3.12
CA LYS A 6 6.54 27.61 -1.99
C LYS A 6 7.36 27.35 -0.75
N THR A 7 8.09 28.36 -0.27
CA THR A 7 8.93 28.24 0.91
C THR A 7 8.05 28.12 2.15
N ILE A 8 8.28 27.09 2.97
CA ILE A 8 7.41 26.82 4.13
C ILE A 8 8.21 26.65 5.43
N PHE A 9 9.48 26.22 5.38
CA PHE A 9 10.12 25.67 6.59
C PHE A 9 11.53 26.18 6.93
N LEU A 10 12.30 26.66 5.94
CA LEU A 10 13.61 27.26 6.18
C LEU A 10 13.76 28.54 5.34
N GLY A 11 13.94 29.66 6.04
CA GLY A 11 14.20 31.00 5.48
C GLY A 11 13.00 31.62 4.77
N SER A 12 12.20 32.42 5.49
CA SER A 12 11.22 33.31 4.84
C SER A 12 11.95 34.33 3.96
N GLY A 13 11.70 34.35 2.65
CA GLY A 13 12.11 35.45 1.79
C GLY A 13 13.57 35.50 1.30
N GLY A 14 14.40 34.47 1.53
CA GLY A 14 15.79 34.48 1.04
C GLY A 14 16.69 33.27 1.34
N GLY A 15 16.21 32.25 2.06
CA GLY A 15 17.02 31.10 2.49
C GLY A 15 17.87 31.39 3.73
N GLU A 16 18.38 30.34 4.38
CA GLU A 16 19.30 30.42 5.52
C GLU A 16 20.72 30.09 5.06
N ASN A 17 21.75 30.76 5.58
CA ASN A 17 23.13 30.48 5.22
C ASN A 17 23.47 29.00 5.52
N VAL A 18 24.09 28.29 4.57
CA VAL A 18 24.39 26.85 4.70
C VAL A 18 25.27 26.52 5.91
N ALA A 19 26.11 27.47 6.36
CA ALA A 19 27.01 27.28 7.49
C ALA A 19 26.27 27.31 8.84
N SER A 20 25.12 27.98 8.91
CA SER A 20 24.28 28.07 10.10
C SER A 20 22.99 27.24 10.01
N ALA A 21 22.70 26.67 8.83
CA ALA A 21 21.49 25.93 8.55
C ALA A 21 21.36 24.69 9.44
N ASP A 22 20.31 24.67 10.26
CA ASP A 22 20.01 23.54 11.14
C ASP A 22 18.78 22.77 10.63
N ILE A 23 19.04 21.61 10.04
CA ILE A 23 17.99 20.72 9.53
C ILE A 23 17.08 20.19 10.65
N ALA A 24 17.51 20.19 11.92
CA ALA A 24 16.63 19.87 13.04
C ALA A 24 15.55 20.96 13.22
N LYS A 25 15.86 22.25 12.98
CA LYS A 25 14.86 23.33 12.97
C LYS A 25 13.81 23.13 11.90
N MET A 26 14.17 22.56 10.76
CA MET A 26 13.20 22.22 9.71
C MET A 26 12.22 21.14 10.18
N ALA A 27 12.68 20.10 10.86
CA ALA A 27 11.79 19.08 11.43
C ALA A 27 10.82 19.67 12.46
N MET A 28 11.30 20.61 13.29
CA MET A 28 10.47 21.35 14.24
C MET A 28 9.44 22.26 13.52
N ALA A 29 9.86 22.97 12.48
CA ALA A 29 8.99 23.84 11.68
C ALA A 29 7.91 23.05 10.94
N ILE A 30 8.25 21.87 10.41
CA ILE A 30 7.31 20.92 9.82
C ILE A 30 6.29 20.48 10.87
N GLY A 31 6.74 20.08 12.06
CA GLY A 31 5.86 19.70 13.16
C GLY A 31 4.90 20.83 13.56
N LYS A 32 5.40 22.07 13.61
CA LYS A 32 4.59 23.26 13.91
C LYS A 32 3.52 23.50 12.84
N TYR A 33 3.89 23.52 11.56
CA TYR A 33 2.93 23.73 10.46
C TYR A 33 1.84 22.66 10.42
N LEU A 34 2.20 21.39 10.61
CA LEU A 34 1.21 20.31 10.64
C LEU A 34 0.25 20.49 11.82
N LYS A 35 0.78 20.88 12.99
CA LYS A 35 -0.05 21.24 14.15
C LYS A 35 -0.97 22.42 13.87
N ASP A 36 -0.48 23.47 13.21
CA ASP A 36 -1.28 24.65 12.82
C ASP A 36 -2.38 24.30 11.80
N LYS A 37 -2.22 23.18 11.08
CA LYS A 37 -3.23 22.59 10.18
C LYS A 37 -4.17 21.59 10.86
N GLY A 38 -4.11 21.44 12.19
CA GLY A 38 -4.94 20.50 12.94
C GLY A 38 -4.48 19.04 12.86
N MET A 39 -3.29 18.77 12.32
CA MET A 39 -2.77 17.41 12.11
C MET A 39 -1.88 16.96 13.29
N GLN A 40 -1.93 15.67 13.64
CA GLN A 40 -1.01 15.09 14.61
C GLN A 40 0.31 14.66 13.95
N ALA A 41 1.41 15.34 14.29
CA ALA A 41 2.71 15.11 13.67
C ALA A 41 3.51 13.91 14.22
N GLN A 42 2.93 13.09 15.12
CA GLN A 42 3.66 12.02 15.79
C GLN A 42 4.10 10.93 14.81
N GLY A 43 5.41 10.68 14.76
CA GLY A 43 6.03 9.56 14.04
C GLY A 43 6.04 9.65 12.51
N ILE A 44 5.96 10.86 11.96
CA ILE A 44 6.19 11.10 10.54
C ILE A 44 7.62 10.68 10.17
N LYS A 45 7.73 9.73 9.23
CA LYS A 45 9.02 9.33 8.68
C LYS A 45 9.44 10.31 7.60
N LEU A 46 10.55 11.02 7.83
CA LEU A 46 11.24 11.87 6.86
C LEU A 46 12.50 11.15 6.34
N PRO A 47 12.36 10.17 5.42
CA PRO A 47 13.46 9.27 5.04
C PRO A 47 14.64 10.00 4.40
N GLY A 48 14.41 11.13 3.72
CA GLY A 48 15.47 11.94 3.13
C GLY A 48 16.13 12.93 4.09
N LEU A 49 15.71 13.03 5.36
CA LEU A 49 16.26 14.01 6.31
C LEU A 49 17.76 13.83 6.55
N LYS A 50 18.23 12.58 6.68
CA LYS A 50 19.66 12.28 6.84
C LYS A 50 20.47 12.64 5.58
N LYS A 51 19.90 12.44 4.40
CA LYS A 51 20.54 12.81 3.13
C LYS A 51 20.61 14.33 2.98
N ALA A 52 19.54 15.03 3.34
CA ALA A 52 19.49 16.47 3.40
C ALA A 52 20.54 17.05 4.36
N GLN A 53 20.65 16.48 5.57
CA GLN A 53 21.71 16.82 6.54
C GLN A 53 23.12 16.62 5.97
N ALA A 54 23.36 15.46 5.34
CA ALA A 54 24.66 15.18 4.73
C ALA A 54 24.98 16.14 3.57
N LEU A 55 23.98 16.52 2.78
CA LEU A 55 24.14 17.48 1.69
C LEU A 55 24.48 18.87 2.22
N VAL A 56 23.76 19.37 3.23
CA VAL A 56 24.05 20.66 3.88
C VAL A 56 25.45 20.65 4.49
N ALA A 57 25.81 19.62 5.26
CA ALA A 57 27.14 19.52 5.86
C ALA A 57 28.26 19.48 4.80
N LYS A 58 28.02 18.79 3.68
CA LYS A 58 28.96 18.78 2.55
C LYS A 58 29.10 20.17 1.93
N CYS A 59 27.99 20.88 1.72
CA CYS A 59 28.01 22.21 1.11
C CYS A 59 28.59 23.28 2.04
N ALA A 60 28.37 23.17 3.35
CA ALA A 60 29.03 24.02 4.36
C ALA A 60 30.56 23.84 4.33
N LYS A 61 31.05 22.60 4.22
CA LYS A 61 32.49 22.35 4.04
C LYS A 61 33.02 22.95 2.74
N VAL A 62 32.28 22.81 1.65
CA VAL A 62 32.65 23.42 0.35
C VAL A 62 32.72 24.95 0.46
N GLN A 63 31.73 25.58 1.10
CA GLN A 63 31.74 27.03 1.32
C GLN A 63 32.91 27.45 2.22
N GLN A 64 33.18 26.73 3.31
CA GLN A 64 34.30 27.04 4.20
C GLN A 64 35.66 26.92 3.49
N VAL A 65 35.86 25.87 2.68
CA VAL A 65 37.07 25.72 1.87
C VAL A 65 37.18 26.86 0.85
N ALA A 66 36.08 27.23 0.20
CA ALA A 66 36.05 28.34 -0.74
C ALA A 66 36.42 29.67 -0.05
N GLN A 67 35.83 30.00 1.10
CA GLN A 67 36.12 31.23 1.86
C GLN A 67 37.59 31.35 2.29
N ASN A 68 38.27 30.21 2.53
CA ASN A 68 39.65 30.18 2.96
C ASN A 68 40.67 30.14 1.81
N SER A 69 40.23 30.00 0.56
CA SER A 69 41.10 29.98 -0.62
C SER A 69 41.74 31.35 -0.85
N SER A 70 43.05 31.38 -1.12
CA SER A 70 43.76 32.62 -1.51
C SER A 70 43.12 33.26 -2.73
N GLN A 71 42.75 32.46 -3.73
CA GLN A 71 42.07 32.91 -4.95
C GLN A 71 40.78 33.68 -4.66
N VAL A 72 40.03 33.28 -3.63
CA VAL A 72 38.77 33.95 -3.26
C VAL A 72 39.02 35.30 -2.59
N LYS A 73 40.08 35.38 -1.77
CA LYS A 73 40.54 36.63 -1.15
C LYS A 73 41.07 37.62 -2.18
N ASP A 74 41.85 37.14 -3.14
CA ASP A 74 42.43 37.96 -4.22
C ASP A 74 41.36 38.51 -5.18
N LEU A 75 40.28 37.76 -5.39
CA LEU A 75 39.14 38.16 -6.23
C LEU A 75 38.11 39.05 -5.50
N GLY A 76 38.26 39.29 -4.19
CA GLY A 76 37.25 39.99 -3.39
C GLY A 76 35.86 39.33 -3.41
N PHE A 77 35.80 38.02 -3.71
CA PHE A 77 34.57 37.27 -3.87
C PHE A 77 34.15 36.67 -2.52
N THR A 78 32.87 36.81 -2.14
CA THR A 78 32.36 36.13 -0.95
C THR A 78 31.41 35.01 -1.38
N PRO A 79 31.83 33.73 -1.28
CA PRO A 79 30.93 32.62 -1.61
C PRO A 79 29.81 32.54 -0.58
N GLU A 80 28.59 32.55 -1.09
CA GLU A 80 27.36 32.47 -0.31
C GLU A 80 26.50 31.33 -0.85
N LEU A 81 26.32 30.29 -0.05
CA LEU A 81 25.30 29.27 -0.27
C LEU A 81 24.20 29.43 0.77
N SER A 82 22.97 29.37 0.28
CA SER A 82 21.75 29.41 1.07
C SER A 82 20.97 28.12 0.93
N VAL A 83 20.39 27.67 2.03
CA VAL A 83 19.48 26.52 2.11
C VAL A 83 18.06 27.05 2.17
N VAL A 84 17.22 26.57 1.27
CA VAL A 84 15.79 26.85 1.22
C VAL A 84 15.04 25.54 1.42
N GLY A 85 14.09 25.51 2.34
CA GLY A 85 13.28 24.33 2.64
C GLY A 85 11.79 24.59 2.40
N GLY A 86 11.14 23.75 1.60
CA GLY A 86 9.74 23.95 1.24
C GLY A 86 9.15 22.86 0.38
N ILE A 87 8.00 23.16 -0.20
CA ILE A 87 7.36 22.31 -1.20
C ILE A 87 7.80 22.80 -2.57
N ASP A 88 8.44 21.92 -3.34
CA ASP A 88 8.84 22.22 -4.71
C ASP A 88 7.66 22.18 -5.69
N THR A 89 7.94 22.56 -6.94
CA THR A 89 6.95 22.61 -8.03
C THR A 89 6.35 21.24 -8.37
N SER A 90 6.99 20.14 -7.94
CA SER A 90 6.48 18.77 -8.09
C SER A 90 5.64 18.32 -6.89
N GLY A 91 5.39 19.21 -5.92
CA GLY A 91 4.62 18.91 -4.72
C GLY A 91 5.38 18.03 -3.74
N HIS A 92 6.72 18.00 -3.79
CA HIS A 92 7.54 17.25 -2.84
C HIS A 92 8.09 18.18 -1.76
N LEU A 93 8.24 17.65 -0.54
CA LEU A 93 9.04 18.33 0.47
C LEU A 93 10.51 18.12 0.13
N SER A 94 11.21 19.21 -0.12
CA SER A 94 12.62 19.20 -0.51
C SER A 94 13.40 20.34 0.16
N ILE A 95 14.71 20.18 0.20
CA ILE A 95 15.63 21.29 0.41
C ILE A 95 16.36 21.58 -0.88
N CYS A 96 16.56 22.86 -1.15
CA CYS A 96 17.39 23.36 -2.22
C CYS A 96 18.55 24.13 -1.62
N ILE A 97 19.77 23.83 -2.07
CA ILE A 97 20.96 24.62 -1.78
C ILE A 97 21.27 25.42 -3.04
N THR A 98 21.17 26.73 -2.91
CA THR A 98 21.36 27.68 -4.01
C THR A 98 22.41 28.71 -3.64
N GLY A 99 23.15 29.22 -4.61
CA GLY A 99 24.13 30.28 -4.38
C GLY A 99 25.24 30.31 -5.42
N MET A 100 26.26 31.11 -5.16
CA MET A 100 27.41 31.24 -6.06
C MET A 100 28.68 30.71 -5.40
N LEU A 101 29.38 29.85 -6.13
CA LEU A 101 30.72 29.37 -5.80
C LEU A 101 31.78 30.11 -6.63
N PRO A 102 33.01 30.25 -6.11
CA PRO A 102 34.07 30.92 -6.84
C PRO A 102 34.41 30.18 -8.13
N PRO A 103 35.02 30.87 -9.11
CA PRO A 103 35.39 30.27 -10.36
C PRO A 103 36.43 29.15 -10.16
N PRO A 104 36.31 28.03 -10.88
CA PRO A 104 37.18 26.86 -10.68
C PRO A 104 38.63 27.11 -11.13
N LYS A 105 38.88 28.16 -11.91
CA LYS A 105 40.20 28.65 -12.36
C LYS A 105 40.13 30.15 -12.58
N GLU A 106 41.28 30.82 -12.49
CA GLU A 106 41.43 32.23 -12.86
C GLU A 106 40.93 32.50 -14.29
N GLY A 107 40.25 33.65 -14.48
CA GLY A 107 39.64 34.04 -15.76
C GLY A 107 38.32 33.34 -16.12
N LYS A 108 37.78 32.44 -15.29
CA LYS A 108 36.46 31.83 -15.48
C LYS A 108 35.38 32.54 -14.66
N PRO A 109 34.09 32.47 -15.07
CA PRO A 109 32.99 33.03 -14.27
C PRO A 109 32.69 32.17 -13.03
N PRO A 110 32.11 32.77 -11.97
CA PRO A 110 31.55 32.05 -10.83
C PRO A 110 30.55 30.97 -11.23
N VAL A 111 30.43 29.94 -10.40
CA VAL A 111 29.56 28.80 -10.68
C VAL A 111 28.28 28.94 -9.88
N ASN A 112 27.14 28.95 -10.58
CA ASN A 112 25.85 28.81 -9.93
C ASN A 112 25.73 27.39 -9.38
N PHE A 113 25.52 27.30 -8.07
CA PHE A 113 25.28 26.05 -7.38
C PHE A 113 23.78 25.92 -7.14
N ASP A 114 23.17 24.87 -7.69
CA ASP A 114 21.77 24.53 -7.43
C ASP A 114 21.71 23.01 -7.21
N LYS A 115 21.43 22.60 -5.97
CA LYS A 115 21.24 21.19 -5.63
C LYS A 115 20.01 21.02 -4.77
N THR A 116 19.11 20.18 -5.25
CA THR A 116 17.89 19.81 -4.54
C THR A 116 17.99 18.38 -4.02
N GLU A 117 17.59 18.17 -2.77
CA GLU A 117 17.38 16.84 -2.18
C GLU A 117 15.92 16.71 -1.74
N VAL A 118 15.26 15.66 -2.22
CA VAL A 118 13.88 15.34 -1.86
C VAL A 118 13.86 14.63 -0.51
N ILE A 119 13.25 15.26 0.48
CA ILE A 119 13.10 14.70 1.83
C ILE A 119 11.91 13.73 1.87
N ARG A 120 10.82 14.13 1.22
CA ARG A 120 9.59 13.33 1.11
C ARG A 120 8.87 13.64 -0.20
N LYS A 121 8.58 12.60 -0.96
CA LYS A 121 7.74 12.69 -2.16
C LYS A 121 6.28 12.85 -1.78
N ASP A 122 5.55 13.57 -2.64
CA ASP A 122 4.10 13.72 -2.60
C ASP A 122 3.60 14.22 -1.23
N TRP A 123 3.98 15.46 -0.91
CA TRP A 123 3.67 16.09 0.38
C TRP A 123 2.16 16.24 0.59
N ASN A 124 1.43 16.59 -0.46
CA ASN A 124 -0.03 16.75 -0.41
C ASN A 124 -0.73 15.44 -0.04
N LYS A 125 -0.24 14.30 -0.53
CA LYS A 125 -0.75 12.99 -0.12
C LYS A 125 -0.48 12.71 1.35
N LEU A 126 0.70 13.06 1.86
CA LEU A 126 1.00 12.91 3.28
C LEU A 126 0.12 13.82 4.15
N GLU A 127 -0.11 15.07 3.75
CA GLU A 127 -1.05 15.95 4.45
C GLU A 127 -2.47 15.36 4.48
N ALA A 128 -2.92 14.77 3.37
CA ALA A 128 -4.22 14.07 3.33
C ALA A 128 -4.25 12.83 4.24
N GLU A 129 -3.14 12.09 4.33
CA GLU A 129 -3.00 10.95 5.25
C GLU A 129 -2.98 11.37 6.73
N LEU A 130 -2.48 12.57 7.05
CA LEU A 130 -2.33 13.09 8.41
C LEU A 130 -3.54 13.91 8.90
N ALA A 131 -4.35 14.45 7.99
CA ALA A 131 -5.63 15.09 8.31
C ALA A 131 -6.69 14.10 8.80
N ASP A 132 -6.49 12.80 8.56
CA ASP A 132 -7.38 11.73 9.02
C ASP A 132 -7.04 11.40 10.49
N GLU A 133 -7.86 11.90 11.43
CA GLU A 133 -7.60 12.08 12.88
C GLU A 133 -7.33 10.82 13.74
N THR A 134 -6.74 9.73 13.22
CA THR A 134 -6.73 8.42 13.92
C THR A 134 -5.37 7.75 14.14
N ASN A 135 -4.25 8.48 14.26
CA ASN A 135 -2.94 7.82 14.43
C ASN A 135 -1.99 8.44 15.48
N VAL A 136 -1.86 7.73 16.62
CA VAL A 136 -0.71 7.79 17.54
C VAL A 136 0.34 6.74 17.14
N VAL A 137 1.62 7.08 17.29
CA VAL A 137 2.77 6.22 16.99
C VAL A 137 3.43 5.70 18.26
N VAL A 138 3.63 4.38 18.34
CA VAL A 138 4.73 3.80 19.13
C VAL A 138 5.38 2.67 18.34
N ASN A 139 6.70 2.77 18.21
CA ASN A 139 7.61 1.84 17.55
C ASN A 139 8.18 0.86 18.57
N LEU A 140 8.22 -0.45 18.28
CA LEU A 140 9.17 -1.36 18.92
C LEU A 140 9.63 -2.45 17.94
N THR A 141 10.85 -2.31 17.43
CA THR A 141 11.60 -3.35 16.72
C THR A 141 12.15 -4.40 17.68
N LYS A 142 11.97 -5.68 17.34
CA LYS A 142 12.52 -6.87 18.03
C LYS A 142 14.05 -6.84 18.20
N LYS A 143 14.55 -7.02 19.43
CA LYS A 143 15.34 -8.20 19.88
C LYS A 143 15.81 -8.04 21.34
N ASN A 144 15.78 -9.16 22.07
CA ASN A 144 16.27 -9.43 23.44
C ASN A 144 15.51 -8.82 24.61
N ILE A 145 14.59 -9.61 25.19
CA ILE A 145 13.99 -9.38 26.51
C ILE A 145 14.04 -10.69 27.29
N SER A 146 14.96 -10.76 28.24
CA SER A 146 14.85 -11.61 29.44
C SER A 146 15.14 -10.82 30.73
N ILE A 147 15.38 -9.50 30.63
CA ILE A 147 15.71 -8.61 31.76
C ILE A 147 14.58 -7.58 32.00
N ILE A 148 13.61 -7.44 31.08
CA ILE A 148 12.53 -6.45 31.17
C ILE A 148 11.24 -7.04 31.78
N GLU A 149 11.03 -8.37 31.73
CA GLU A 149 9.83 -9.00 32.30
C GLU A 149 9.73 -8.77 33.82
N GLU A 150 10.86 -8.82 34.53
CA GLU A 150 10.91 -8.58 35.97
C GLU A 150 10.70 -7.11 36.37
N ALA A 151 10.94 -6.17 35.44
CA ALA A 151 10.68 -4.74 35.63
C ALA A 151 9.24 -4.36 35.27
N LEU A 152 8.63 -5.07 34.30
CA LEU A 152 7.25 -4.85 33.88
C LEU A 152 6.25 -5.35 34.92
N ASP A 153 6.49 -6.49 35.55
CA ASP A 153 5.61 -7.04 36.58
C ASP A 153 5.52 -6.12 37.81
N LYS A 154 6.63 -5.45 38.17
CA LYS A 154 6.69 -4.46 39.25
C LYS A 154 5.98 -3.14 38.90
N LEU A 155 5.85 -2.80 37.62
CA LEU A 155 5.20 -1.58 37.13
C LEU A 155 3.69 -1.78 36.90
N VAL A 156 3.29 -2.97 36.45
CA VAL A 156 1.88 -3.38 36.30
C VAL A 156 1.19 -3.47 37.66
N ALA A 157 1.87 -4.01 38.68
CA ALA A 157 1.37 -4.03 40.06
C ALA A 157 1.13 -2.63 40.64
N LYS A 158 1.85 -1.61 40.14
CA LYS A 158 1.78 -0.23 40.65
C LYS A 158 0.68 0.63 40.00
N HIS A 159 0.14 0.21 38.85
CA HIS A 159 -0.79 1.02 38.05
C HIS A 159 -2.03 0.27 37.50
N ASP A 160 -2.37 -0.91 38.04
CA ASP A 160 -3.51 -1.74 37.60
C ASP A 160 -4.89 -1.04 37.69
N GLY A 161 -5.00 0.02 38.50
CA GLY A 161 -6.22 0.84 38.63
C GLY A 161 -6.47 1.74 37.42
N ASP A 162 -5.42 2.36 36.86
CA ASP A 162 -5.56 3.40 35.82
C ASP A 162 -5.68 2.80 34.41
N LEU A 163 -5.14 1.59 34.20
CA LEU A 163 -5.21 0.88 32.91
C LEU A 163 -6.60 0.30 32.60
N LYS A 164 -7.50 0.20 33.58
CA LYS A 164 -8.88 -0.31 33.39
C LYS A 164 -9.81 0.72 32.73
N LYS A 165 -9.48 2.01 32.71
CA LYS A 165 -10.34 3.06 32.14
C LYS A 165 -10.11 3.37 30.65
N VAL A 166 -8.99 2.94 30.05
CA VAL A 166 -8.63 3.27 28.64
C VAL A 166 -8.97 2.12 27.66
N ARG A 167 -9.55 1.00 28.13
CA ARG A 167 -9.86 -0.19 27.29
C ARG A 167 -11.33 -0.26 26.80
N LYS A 168 -11.92 0.83 26.29
CA LYS A 168 -13.29 0.78 25.73
C LYS A 168 -13.43 0.97 24.22
N ASP A 169 -12.36 1.24 23.48
CA ASP A 169 -12.41 1.22 22.01
C ASP A 169 -11.84 -0.11 21.50
N LYS A 170 -12.72 -1.13 21.44
CA LYS A 170 -12.38 -2.43 20.89
C LYS A 170 -12.18 -2.32 19.37
N VAL A 171 -11.09 -2.92 18.88
CA VAL A 171 -10.66 -2.92 17.49
C VAL A 171 -11.23 -4.15 16.78
N TYR A 172 -11.78 -3.99 15.57
CA TYR A 172 -12.71 -4.96 14.99
C TYR A 172 -12.16 -5.77 13.80
N GLY A 173 -12.60 -7.03 13.70
CA GLY A 173 -11.90 -8.20 13.13
C GLY A 173 -11.78 -8.35 11.61
N VAL A 174 -10.71 -9.05 11.18
CA VAL A 174 -10.63 -9.69 9.86
C VAL A 174 -11.02 -11.16 9.98
N LEU A 175 -12.00 -11.57 9.19
CA LEU A 175 -12.51 -12.93 9.15
C LEU A 175 -11.80 -13.77 8.09
N LEU A 176 -11.34 -14.93 8.53
CA LEU A 176 -10.83 -16.01 7.71
C LEU A 176 -11.86 -17.14 7.66
N GLU A 177 -12.26 -17.57 6.47
CA GLU A 177 -12.86 -18.88 6.31
C GLU A 177 -11.73 -19.91 6.18
N LYS A 178 -11.64 -20.81 7.17
CA LYS A 178 -10.61 -21.85 7.21
C LYS A 178 -10.85 -22.85 6.08
N PHE A 179 -10.06 -22.75 5.00
CA PHE A 179 -9.86 -23.89 4.12
C PHE A 179 -9.03 -24.93 4.88
N LYS A 180 -9.60 -26.11 5.15
CA LYS A 180 -8.83 -27.25 5.67
C LYS A 180 -7.59 -27.47 4.78
N GLY A 181 -6.40 -27.21 5.32
CA GLY A 181 -5.11 -27.21 4.59
C GLY A 181 -4.40 -25.85 4.50
N GLY A 182 -5.07 -24.75 4.89
CA GLY A 182 -4.51 -23.40 4.95
C GLY A 182 -4.21 -22.81 3.57
N ASP A 183 -5.14 -22.05 3.00
CA ASP A 183 -4.86 -21.31 1.77
C ASP A 183 -3.90 -20.15 2.07
N LYS A 184 -2.61 -20.31 1.72
CA LYS A 184 -1.56 -19.32 1.98
C LYS A 184 -1.85 -17.94 1.38
N VAL A 185 -2.60 -17.87 0.28
CA VAL A 185 -2.95 -16.58 -0.35
C VAL A 185 -3.99 -15.86 0.50
N ILE A 186 -5.02 -16.57 0.95
CA ILE A 186 -6.08 -16.00 1.80
C ILE A 186 -5.55 -15.65 3.18
N ASN A 187 -4.72 -16.51 3.78
CA ASN A 187 -4.08 -16.23 5.07
C ASN A 187 -3.23 -14.96 5.01
N ARG A 188 -2.36 -14.85 4.00
CA ARG A 188 -1.54 -13.63 3.81
C ARG A 188 -2.40 -12.40 3.56
N ALA A 189 -3.48 -12.51 2.77
CA ALA A 189 -4.39 -11.40 2.53
C ALA A 189 -5.06 -10.93 3.82
N ALA A 190 -5.49 -11.86 4.68
CA ALA A 190 -6.12 -11.55 5.95
C ALA A 190 -5.12 -10.96 6.96
N GLU A 191 -3.90 -11.50 7.06
CA GLU A 191 -2.85 -10.96 7.93
C GLU A 191 -2.53 -9.51 7.57
N LYS A 192 -2.40 -9.20 6.28
CA LYS A 192 -2.14 -7.85 5.78
C LYS A 192 -3.30 -6.90 6.05
N GLN A 193 -4.54 -7.36 5.84
CA GLN A 193 -5.72 -6.55 6.19
C GLN A 193 -5.87 -6.37 7.69
N ALA A 194 -5.52 -7.38 8.49
CA ALA A 194 -5.54 -7.30 9.93
C ALA A 194 -4.53 -6.26 10.41
N ALA A 195 -3.32 -6.27 9.85
CA ALA A 195 -2.30 -5.23 10.10
C ALA A 195 -2.81 -3.84 9.72
N LYS A 196 -3.41 -3.68 8.52
CA LYS A 196 -3.98 -2.39 8.05
C LYS A 196 -5.04 -1.84 9.00
N TYR A 197 -5.97 -2.68 9.43
CA TYR A 197 -7.07 -2.31 10.31
C TYR A 197 -6.73 -2.47 11.80
N LYS A 198 -5.44 -2.68 12.13
CA LYS A 198 -4.90 -2.84 13.49
C LYS A 198 -5.60 -3.91 14.32
N THR A 199 -6.09 -4.96 13.66
CA THR A 199 -6.90 -6.02 14.25
C THR A 199 -6.20 -7.39 14.14
N LYS A 200 -6.90 -8.46 14.50
CA LYS A 200 -6.44 -9.84 14.35
C LYS A 200 -7.29 -10.59 13.34
N THR A 201 -6.68 -11.62 12.76
CA THR A 201 -7.39 -12.60 11.96
C THR A 201 -8.07 -13.60 12.90
N VAL A 202 -9.36 -13.84 12.70
CA VAL A 202 -10.13 -14.86 13.42
C VAL A 202 -10.82 -15.78 12.43
N ASN A 203 -11.04 -17.03 12.81
CA ASN A 203 -11.86 -17.92 12.00
C ASN A 203 -13.34 -17.56 12.16
N THR A 204 -14.17 -18.00 11.21
CA THR A 204 -15.62 -17.73 11.22
C THR A 204 -16.34 -18.21 12.49
N ASP A 205 -15.88 -19.30 13.11
CA ASP A 205 -16.42 -19.88 14.33
C ASP A 205 -15.98 -19.13 15.60
N GLU A 206 -14.84 -18.45 15.55
CA GLU A 206 -14.26 -17.67 16.65
C GLU A 206 -14.67 -16.20 16.64
N ALA A 207 -15.34 -15.75 15.57
CA ALA A 207 -15.65 -14.36 15.37
C ALA A 207 -16.78 -13.84 16.26
N ASP A 208 -16.58 -12.65 16.82
CA ASP A 208 -17.52 -11.90 17.65
C ASP A 208 -17.76 -10.53 16.99
N PHE A 209 -19.04 -10.20 16.79
CA PHE A 209 -19.52 -8.95 16.18
C PHE A 209 -20.48 -8.17 17.07
N GLY A 210 -20.77 -8.65 18.28
CA GLY A 210 -21.93 -8.18 19.05
C GLY A 210 -21.77 -6.77 19.56
N GLU A 211 -20.55 -6.38 19.90
CA GLU A 211 -20.23 -5.04 20.40
C GLU A 211 -19.84 -4.07 19.26
N LEU A 212 -19.87 -4.57 18.03
CA LEU A 212 -19.28 -3.95 16.86
C LEU A 212 -20.24 -2.90 16.27
N THR A 213 -20.00 -1.61 16.53
CA THR A 213 -20.87 -0.51 16.06
C THR A 213 -20.29 0.33 14.93
N THR A 214 -18.96 0.33 14.76
CA THR A 214 -18.25 1.07 13.69
C THR A 214 -17.01 0.30 13.23
N GLY A 215 -16.24 0.82 12.26
CA GLY A 215 -15.01 0.19 11.77
C GLY A 215 -15.19 -0.68 10.53
N THR A 216 -14.28 -1.64 10.30
CA THR A 216 -14.31 -2.52 9.12
C THR A 216 -14.34 -3.99 9.52
N VAL A 217 -15.30 -4.73 8.95
CA VAL A 217 -15.34 -6.19 8.97
C VAL A 217 -14.87 -6.69 7.61
N ALA A 218 -13.67 -7.25 7.54
CA ALA A 218 -13.11 -7.73 6.29
C ALA A 218 -13.26 -9.25 6.15
N LEU A 219 -13.97 -9.69 5.11
CA LEU A 219 -14.18 -11.10 4.76
C LEU A 219 -13.15 -11.53 3.72
N CYS A 220 -12.12 -12.26 4.13
CA CYS A 220 -11.06 -12.72 3.24
C CYS A 220 -11.35 -14.13 2.72
N ALA A 221 -11.66 -14.26 1.43
CA ALA A 221 -11.83 -15.54 0.78
C ALA A 221 -11.71 -15.43 -0.75
N HIS A 222 -11.58 -16.57 -1.43
CA HIS A 222 -11.69 -16.60 -2.90
C HIS A 222 -13.09 -16.23 -3.34
N GLY A 223 -13.18 -15.37 -4.34
CA GLY A 223 -14.43 -15.12 -5.04
C GLY A 223 -14.60 -16.05 -6.24
N SER A 224 -15.83 -16.47 -6.48
CA SER A 224 -16.24 -17.21 -7.67
C SER A 224 -17.03 -16.29 -8.60
N ARG A 225 -17.00 -16.61 -9.90
CA ARG A 225 -17.68 -15.82 -10.92
C ARG A 225 -18.30 -16.71 -11.97
N GLU A 226 -19.31 -16.18 -12.64
CA GLU A 226 -19.93 -16.78 -13.82
C GLU A 226 -20.07 -15.72 -14.91
N LYS A 227 -20.09 -16.18 -16.16
CA LYS A 227 -20.30 -15.30 -17.31
C LYS A 227 -21.78 -15.34 -17.68
N ILE A 228 -22.47 -14.22 -17.50
CA ILE A 228 -23.89 -14.06 -17.81
C ILE A 228 -24.01 -12.97 -18.88
N ASN A 229 -24.55 -13.32 -20.04
CA ASN A 229 -24.72 -12.39 -21.18
C ASN A 229 -23.44 -11.62 -21.53
N GLY A 230 -22.29 -12.31 -21.54
CA GLY A 230 -20.99 -11.71 -21.87
C GLY A 230 -20.28 -11.01 -20.71
N ILE A 231 -20.92 -10.84 -19.55
CA ILE A 231 -20.39 -10.09 -18.40
C ILE A 231 -19.99 -11.07 -17.27
N TRP A 232 -18.82 -10.84 -16.68
CA TRP A 232 -18.37 -11.59 -15.52
C TRP A 232 -19.00 -11.05 -14.23
N LEU A 233 -19.82 -11.87 -13.58
CA LEU A 233 -20.51 -11.52 -12.33
C LEU A 233 -20.04 -12.42 -11.19
N GLY A 234 -19.83 -11.83 -10.02
CA GLY A 234 -19.55 -12.56 -8.79
C GLY A 234 -20.74 -13.38 -8.32
N THR A 235 -20.51 -14.66 -8.03
CA THR A 235 -21.57 -15.57 -7.57
C THR A 235 -21.38 -16.01 -6.13
N LYS A 236 -20.13 -16.18 -5.67
CA LYS A 236 -19.80 -16.68 -4.32
C LYS A 236 -18.57 -16.01 -3.74
N LEU A 237 -18.51 -15.88 -2.41
CA LEU A 237 -17.30 -15.56 -1.64
C LEU A 237 -17.04 -16.69 -0.65
N GLY A 238 -15.89 -17.35 -0.70
CA GLY A 238 -15.62 -18.50 0.18
C GLY A 238 -16.58 -19.67 -0.04
N LYS A 239 -17.12 -19.81 -1.26
CA LYS A 239 -18.21 -20.74 -1.62
C LYS A 239 -19.57 -20.40 -0.98
N LYS A 240 -19.72 -19.24 -0.33
CA LYS A 240 -21.00 -18.75 0.20
C LYS A 240 -21.71 -17.84 -0.80
N SER A 241 -23.04 -17.93 -0.87
CA SER A 241 -23.89 -16.94 -1.56
C SER A 241 -23.99 -15.63 -0.75
N PRO A 242 -24.55 -14.55 -1.33
CA PRO A 242 -24.86 -13.34 -0.57
C PRO A 242 -25.70 -13.59 0.69
N ASP A 243 -26.76 -14.40 0.59
CA ASP A 243 -27.61 -14.77 1.74
C ASP A 243 -26.81 -15.46 2.83
N GLN A 244 -25.94 -16.41 2.46
CA GLN A 244 -25.09 -17.12 3.40
C GLN A 244 -24.04 -16.22 4.06
N ILE A 245 -23.56 -15.18 3.37
CA ILE A 245 -22.71 -14.15 3.98
C ILE A 245 -23.50 -13.31 4.99
N VAL A 246 -24.74 -12.95 4.67
CA VAL A 246 -25.58 -12.16 5.57
C VAL A 246 -25.99 -12.99 6.79
N ASP A 247 -26.31 -14.27 6.61
CA ASP A 247 -26.60 -15.21 7.70
C ASP A 247 -25.37 -15.44 8.58
N LEU A 248 -24.17 -15.51 8.00
CA LEU A 248 -22.92 -15.54 8.77
C LEU A 248 -22.78 -14.30 9.67
N LEU A 249 -23.17 -13.13 9.17
CA LEU A 249 -23.04 -11.85 9.88
C LEU A 249 -24.19 -11.56 10.86
N THR A 250 -25.37 -12.17 10.69
CA THR A 250 -26.59 -11.75 11.41
C THR A 250 -27.46 -12.89 11.93
N GLY A 251 -27.24 -14.11 11.46
CA GLY A 251 -28.09 -15.28 11.67
C GLY A 251 -27.57 -16.26 12.73
N ASN A 252 -26.52 -15.91 13.49
CA ASN A 252 -26.01 -16.77 14.54
C ASN A 252 -26.96 -16.80 15.75
N LYS A 253 -27.11 -17.97 16.37
CA LYS A 253 -27.88 -18.13 17.62
C LYS A 253 -27.25 -17.35 18.77
N ASP A 254 -25.92 -17.31 18.82
CA ASP A 254 -25.19 -16.46 19.75
C ASP A 254 -25.24 -15.01 19.25
N LYS A 255 -25.94 -14.14 19.99
CA LYS A 255 -26.10 -12.73 19.63
C LYS A 255 -24.77 -11.96 19.63
N LYS A 256 -23.76 -12.42 20.37
CA LYS A 256 -22.41 -11.84 20.31
C LYS A 256 -21.74 -12.12 18.97
N LYS A 257 -22.17 -13.12 18.21
CA LYS A 257 -21.65 -13.42 16.88
C LYS A 257 -22.44 -12.77 15.75
N ASN A 258 -23.33 -11.83 16.06
CA ASN A 258 -24.09 -11.08 15.06
C ASN A 258 -23.66 -9.62 15.06
N LEU A 259 -23.59 -9.01 13.88
CA LEU A 259 -23.43 -7.57 13.76
C LEU A 259 -24.54 -6.88 14.54
N SER A 260 -24.15 -5.88 15.33
CA SER A 260 -25.11 -4.98 15.97
C SER A 260 -26.00 -4.31 14.92
N LYS A 261 -27.27 -4.10 15.25
CA LYS A 261 -28.18 -3.28 14.43
C LYS A 261 -27.68 -1.84 14.28
N ASP A 262 -26.92 -1.37 15.26
CA ASP A 262 -26.30 -0.04 15.26
C ASP A 262 -24.98 0.02 14.49
N PHE A 263 -24.59 -1.07 13.82
CA PHE A 263 -23.37 -1.10 13.02
C PHE A 263 -23.46 -0.15 11.82
N LYS A 264 -22.62 0.88 11.83
CA LYS A 264 -22.47 1.91 10.78
C LYS A 264 -21.12 1.85 10.07
N GLY A 265 -20.42 0.73 10.18
CA GLY A 265 -19.09 0.53 9.60
C GLY A 265 -19.10 0.07 8.14
N THR A 266 -18.03 -0.62 7.75
CA THR A 266 -17.82 -1.17 6.41
C THR A 266 -17.69 -2.69 6.46
N VAL A 267 -18.40 -3.40 5.59
CA VAL A 267 -18.18 -4.81 5.28
C VAL A 267 -17.34 -4.89 4.00
N LEU A 268 -16.08 -5.30 4.13
CA LEU A 268 -15.16 -5.44 3.01
C LEU A 268 -15.13 -6.89 2.52
N LEU A 269 -15.63 -7.13 1.31
CA LEU A 269 -15.63 -8.42 0.63
C LEU A 269 -14.30 -8.63 -0.11
N SER A 270 -13.28 -9.06 0.63
CA SER A 270 -11.89 -9.23 0.17
C SER A 270 -11.69 -10.51 -0.65
N GLY A 271 -12.43 -10.62 -1.76
CA GLY A 271 -12.30 -11.67 -2.75
C GLY A 271 -12.49 -11.12 -4.15
N CYS A 272 -11.99 -11.82 -5.17
CA CYS A 272 -12.12 -11.38 -6.56
C CYS A 272 -13.61 -11.34 -6.99
N PHE A 273 -13.99 -10.47 -7.93
CA PHE A 273 -15.34 -10.42 -8.52
C PHE A 273 -16.50 -10.19 -7.53
N THR A 274 -16.26 -9.65 -6.34
CA THR A 274 -17.32 -9.34 -5.38
C THR A 274 -18.03 -8.01 -5.65
N ALA A 275 -17.56 -7.20 -6.61
CA ALA A 275 -18.24 -6.02 -7.14
C ALA A 275 -18.39 -6.12 -8.67
N ALA A 276 -19.17 -5.25 -9.29
CA ALA A 276 -19.22 -5.15 -10.75
C ALA A 276 -17.89 -4.64 -11.28
N GLY A 277 -17.35 -5.34 -12.28
CA GLY A 277 -16.14 -4.95 -12.98
C GLY A 277 -16.33 -4.58 -14.45
N GLY A 278 -17.55 -4.28 -14.87
CA GLY A 278 -17.83 -3.79 -16.22
C GLY A 278 -18.09 -2.29 -16.25
N ILE A 279 -17.68 -1.63 -17.33
CA ILE A 279 -18.37 -0.42 -17.80
C ILE A 279 -19.72 -0.92 -18.33
N ALA A 280 -20.82 -0.43 -17.76
CA ALA A 280 -22.15 -0.73 -18.30
C ALA A 280 -22.19 -0.23 -19.75
N PRO A 281 -22.66 -1.03 -20.73
CA PRO A 281 -22.98 -0.50 -22.04
C PRO A 281 -23.94 0.70 -21.87
N PRO A 282 -23.79 1.79 -22.64
CA PRO A 282 -24.75 2.89 -22.57
C PRO A 282 -26.17 2.36 -22.89
N GLY A 283 -27.09 2.46 -21.92
CA GLY A 283 -28.46 1.95 -22.01
C GLY A 283 -29.01 1.51 -20.65
N ASP A 284 -29.96 2.28 -20.11
CA ASP A 284 -30.49 2.25 -18.73
C ASP A 284 -31.37 1.02 -18.36
N LYS A 285 -30.96 -0.22 -18.69
CA LYS A 285 -31.81 -1.41 -18.47
C LYS A 285 -31.21 -2.52 -17.60
N TYR A 286 -30.19 -2.24 -16.80
CA TYR A 286 -29.60 -3.28 -15.95
C TYR A 286 -29.42 -2.81 -14.49
N ASP A 287 -30.25 -3.35 -13.59
CA ASP A 287 -29.93 -3.44 -12.16
C ASP A 287 -28.87 -4.55 -12.01
N TYR A 288 -27.60 -4.19 -12.23
CA TYR A 288 -26.47 -5.08 -11.99
C TYR A 288 -26.33 -5.28 -10.49
N ASP A 289 -27.15 -6.16 -9.92
CA ASP A 289 -27.11 -6.51 -8.51
C ASP A 289 -25.84 -7.30 -8.21
N THR A 290 -24.75 -6.56 -8.05
CA THR A 290 -23.42 -7.08 -7.77
C THR A 290 -23.46 -7.92 -6.50
N TYR A 291 -22.52 -8.85 -6.34
CA TYR A 291 -22.44 -9.63 -5.11
C TYR A 291 -22.43 -8.72 -3.86
N ALA A 292 -21.69 -7.61 -3.89
CA ALA A 292 -21.71 -6.57 -2.84
C ALA A 292 -23.07 -5.86 -2.71
N GLY A 293 -23.73 -5.55 -3.83
CA GLY A 293 -25.07 -4.97 -3.88
C GLY A 293 -26.11 -5.86 -3.18
N LYS A 294 -26.08 -7.16 -3.48
CA LYS A 294 -26.92 -8.18 -2.82
C LYS A 294 -26.69 -8.21 -1.33
N VAL A 295 -25.43 -8.32 -0.90
CA VAL A 295 -25.07 -8.33 0.52
C VAL A 295 -25.55 -7.04 1.21
N TRP A 296 -25.36 -5.88 0.59
CA TRP A 296 -25.84 -4.61 1.12
C TRP A 296 -27.35 -4.55 1.27
N ARG A 297 -28.12 -4.94 0.24
CA ARG A 297 -29.59 -4.96 0.28
C ARG A 297 -30.11 -5.89 1.38
N LEU A 298 -29.51 -7.07 1.51
CA LEU A 298 -29.86 -8.06 2.54
C LEU A 298 -29.52 -7.57 3.95
N LEU A 299 -28.35 -6.96 4.16
CA LEU A 299 -27.99 -6.34 5.46
C LEU A 299 -28.93 -5.19 5.81
N LYS A 300 -29.27 -4.34 4.84
CA LYS A 300 -30.24 -3.26 5.01
C LYS A 300 -31.63 -3.78 5.38
N ALA A 301 -32.08 -4.86 4.75
CA ALA A 301 -33.35 -5.52 5.09
C ALA A 301 -33.37 -6.11 6.51
N LYS A 302 -32.21 -6.44 7.08
CA LYS A 302 -32.05 -6.84 8.49
C LYS A 302 -31.95 -5.65 9.46
N GLY A 303 -32.04 -4.42 8.96
CA GLY A 303 -31.95 -3.18 9.75
C GLY A 303 -30.53 -2.68 10.01
N ILE A 304 -29.52 -3.20 9.30
CA ILE A 304 -28.11 -2.79 9.46
C ILE A 304 -27.75 -1.78 8.38
N ASN A 305 -27.39 -0.55 8.77
CA ASN A 305 -27.03 0.52 7.86
C ASN A 305 -25.52 0.70 7.74
N CYS A 306 -24.88 -0.11 6.89
CA CYS A 306 -23.43 -0.13 6.70
C CYS A 306 -23.03 0.07 5.23
N LYS A 307 -21.74 0.32 4.98
CA LYS A 307 -21.14 0.28 3.65
C LYS A 307 -20.72 -1.14 3.30
N VAL A 308 -20.92 -1.59 2.07
CA VAL A 308 -20.38 -2.87 1.57
C VAL A 308 -19.45 -2.59 0.39
N VAL A 309 -18.21 -3.05 0.49
CA VAL A 309 -17.17 -2.82 -0.52
C VAL A 309 -16.72 -4.14 -1.11
N GLY A 310 -16.83 -4.30 -2.43
CA GLY A 310 -16.35 -5.47 -3.17
C GLY A 310 -15.19 -5.17 -4.10
N GLN A 311 -14.76 -6.17 -4.86
CA GLN A 311 -13.66 -6.07 -5.83
C GLN A 311 -14.18 -6.39 -7.24
N PRO A 312 -13.99 -5.50 -8.23
CA PRO A 312 -14.57 -5.64 -9.56
C PRO A 312 -14.05 -6.84 -10.36
N GLY A 313 -12.81 -7.29 -10.11
CA GLY A 313 -12.23 -8.39 -10.86
C GLY A 313 -11.15 -9.14 -10.10
N THR A 314 -10.07 -9.52 -10.80
CA THR A 314 -8.93 -10.18 -10.13
C THR A 314 -8.37 -9.22 -9.10
N ALA A 315 -8.34 -9.63 -7.83
CA ALA A 315 -7.89 -8.80 -6.73
C ALA A 315 -6.72 -9.41 -5.96
N SER A 316 -5.80 -8.56 -5.52
CA SER A 316 -4.71 -8.89 -4.62
C SER A 316 -4.69 -7.95 -3.42
N THR A 317 -4.00 -8.37 -2.36
CA THR A 317 -3.78 -7.53 -1.17
C THR A 317 -2.29 -7.18 -1.10
N ASN A 318 -1.99 -5.89 -1.13
CA ASN A 318 -0.63 -5.34 -1.08
C ASN A 318 -0.01 -5.50 0.32
N GLU A 319 1.29 -5.25 0.47
CA GLU A 319 1.98 -5.38 1.77
C GLU A 319 1.37 -4.51 2.88
N ASP A 320 0.81 -3.35 2.52
CA ASP A 320 0.12 -2.43 3.44
C ASP A 320 -1.35 -2.82 3.72
N GLY A 321 -1.82 -3.96 3.21
CA GLY A 321 -3.21 -4.41 3.34
C GLY A 321 -4.20 -3.72 2.43
N SER A 322 -3.78 -2.78 1.57
CA SER A 322 -4.63 -2.19 0.54
C SER A 322 -5.02 -3.22 -0.53
N LYS A 323 -6.19 -3.04 -1.13
CA LYS A 323 -6.68 -3.90 -2.21
C LYS A 323 -6.29 -3.29 -3.54
N ASN A 324 -5.66 -4.09 -4.39
CA ASN A 324 -5.62 -3.83 -5.82
C ASN A 324 -6.63 -4.76 -6.48
N SER A 325 -7.48 -4.22 -7.33
CA SER A 325 -8.31 -5.02 -8.22
C SER A 325 -8.03 -4.58 -9.65
N VAL A 326 -8.26 -5.46 -10.61
CA VAL A 326 -8.18 -5.11 -12.02
C VAL A 326 -9.55 -5.39 -12.62
N MET A 327 -10.07 -4.42 -13.37
CA MET A 327 -11.32 -4.57 -14.10
C MET A 327 -11.18 -5.77 -15.07
N PRO A 328 -12.18 -6.67 -15.15
CA PRO A 328 -12.15 -7.85 -16.00
C PRO A 328 -12.29 -7.58 -17.51
N THR A 329 -11.72 -6.50 -18.04
CA THR A 329 -11.80 -6.13 -19.47
C THR A 329 -11.23 -7.19 -20.41
N LYS A 330 -10.27 -8.01 -19.95
CA LYS A 330 -9.67 -9.12 -20.73
C LYS A 330 -9.68 -10.44 -19.98
N GLN A 331 -10.70 -10.66 -19.15
CA GLN A 331 -10.77 -11.85 -18.31
C GLN A 331 -10.90 -13.14 -19.13
N ASP A 332 -11.58 -13.08 -20.28
CA ASP A 332 -11.70 -14.22 -21.22
C ASP A 332 -10.34 -14.64 -21.78
N GLU A 333 -9.52 -13.67 -22.26
CA GLU A 333 -8.17 -13.94 -22.76
C GLU A 333 -7.30 -14.56 -21.65
N LYS A 334 -7.40 -14.04 -20.42
CA LYS A 334 -6.66 -14.55 -19.27
C LYS A 334 -7.08 -15.99 -18.92
N ASP A 335 -8.36 -16.31 -19.03
CA ASP A 335 -8.86 -17.67 -18.78
C ASP A 335 -8.44 -18.63 -19.90
N ALA A 336 -8.44 -18.18 -21.15
CA ALA A 336 -7.91 -18.94 -22.28
C ALA A 336 -6.43 -19.28 -22.08
N TYR A 337 -5.58 -18.32 -21.71
CA TYR A 337 -4.16 -18.58 -21.43
C TYR A 337 -3.97 -19.52 -20.24
N LYS A 338 -4.77 -19.41 -19.18
CA LYS A 338 -4.71 -20.36 -18.05
C LYS A 338 -5.09 -21.78 -18.48
N ALA A 339 -6.12 -21.92 -19.30
CA ALA A 339 -6.52 -23.22 -19.85
C ALA A 339 -5.42 -23.81 -20.74
N GLU A 340 -4.81 -22.99 -21.60
CA GLU A 340 -3.68 -23.37 -22.46
C GLU A 340 -2.47 -23.82 -21.63
N ILE A 341 -2.04 -23.04 -20.64
CA ILE A 341 -0.93 -23.40 -19.73
C ILE A 341 -1.22 -24.73 -19.04
N LYS A 342 -2.43 -24.93 -18.52
CA LYS A 342 -2.82 -26.18 -17.84
C LYS A 342 -2.79 -27.38 -18.79
N ALA A 343 -3.21 -27.21 -20.05
CA ALA A 343 -3.13 -28.24 -21.08
C ALA A 343 -1.68 -28.59 -21.41
N LEU A 344 -0.83 -27.58 -21.65
CA LEU A 344 0.59 -27.76 -21.94
C LEU A 344 1.34 -28.42 -20.77
N GLU A 345 1.06 -28.02 -19.53
CA GLU A 345 1.65 -28.64 -18.32
C GLU A 345 1.21 -30.11 -18.16
N LYS A 346 -0.03 -30.45 -18.54
CA LYS A 346 -0.52 -31.83 -18.56
C LYS A 346 0.22 -32.67 -19.59
N ASP A 347 0.46 -32.14 -20.79
CA ASP A 347 1.20 -32.84 -21.84
C ASP A 347 2.68 -32.96 -21.52
N LEU A 348 3.29 -31.95 -20.91
CA LEU A 348 4.65 -32.02 -20.40
C LEU A 348 4.80 -33.15 -19.37
N LYS A 349 3.88 -33.25 -18.39
CA LYS A 349 3.87 -34.35 -17.41
C LYS A 349 3.73 -35.73 -18.05
N LYS A 350 2.92 -35.88 -19.10
CA LYS A 350 2.82 -37.14 -19.85
C LYS A 350 4.15 -37.48 -20.54
N LEU A 351 4.81 -36.46 -21.08
CA LEU A 351 6.09 -36.62 -21.78
C LEU A 351 7.23 -36.97 -20.81
N GLU A 352 7.28 -36.34 -19.64
CA GLU A 352 8.21 -36.66 -18.56
C GLU A 352 8.06 -38.10 -18.06
N LYS A 353 6.83 -38.62 -18.00
CA LYS A 353 6.59 -40.04 -17.70
C LYS A 353 7.19 -40.96 -18.77
N LYS A 354 7.02 -40.63 -20.06
CA LYS A 354 7.61 -41.39 -21.18
C LYS A 354 9.13 -41.33 -21.21
N LEU A 355 9.72 -40.19 -20.84
CA LEU A 355 11.18 -40.02 -20.73
C LEU A 355 11.80 -40.93 -19.67
N LYS A 356 11.08 -41.18 -18.57
CA LYS A 356 11.52 -42.08 -17.50
C LYS A 356 11.47 -43.56 -17.89
N SER A 357 10.67 -43.94 -18.89
CA SER A 357 10.44 -45.35 -19.28
C SER A 357 10.91 -45.73 -20.69
N GLY A 358 11.53 -44.81 -21.45
CA GLY A 358 11.87 -45.01 -22.87
C GLY A 358 13.33 -45.39 -23.14
N ASP A 359 13.56 -46.01 -24.30
CA ASP A 359 14.89 -46.29 -24.87
C ASP A 359 15.66 -44.98 -25.25
N PRO A 360 16.96 -45.05 -25.58
CA PRO A 360 17.77 -43.86 -25.88
C PRO A 360 17.27 -43.00 -27.05
N ALA A 361 16.72 -43.62 -28.10
CA ALA A 361 16.19 -42.92 -29.28
C ALA A 361 14.89 -42.17 -28.93
N THR A 362 14.02 -42.82 -28.15
CA THR A 362 12.79 -42.27 -27.59
C THR A 362 13.10 -41.11 -26.65
N LYS A 363 14.18 -41.19 -25.87
CA LYS A 363 14.65 -40.09 -25.01
C LYS A 363 15.06 -38.86 -25.80
N LYS A 364 15.83 -38.99 -26.89
CA LYS A 364 16.25 -37.83 -27.71
C LYS A 364 15.06 -37.09 -28.33
N SER A 365 14.11 -37.82 -28.91
CA SER A 365 12.90 -37.25 -29.50
C SER A 365 11.98 -36.60 -28.44
N ALA A 366 11.83 -37.24 -27.28
CA ALA A 366 11.05 -36.69 -26.19
C ALA A 366 11.70 -35.45 -25.55
N THR A 367 13.03 -35.37 -25.43
CA THR A 367 13.71 -34.16 -24.93
C THR A 367 13.43 -32.94 -25.81
N LYS A 368 13.47 -33.10 -27.15
CA LYS A 368 13.15 -32.00 -28.09
C LYS A 368 11.70 -31.52 -27.96
N LYS A 369 10.76 -32.45 -27.77
CA LYS A 369 9.34 -32.14 -27.52
C LYS A 369 9.13 -31.45 -26.17
N ALA A 370 9.86 -31.86 -25.12
CA ALA A 370 9.81 -31.21 -23.81
C ALA A 370 10.27 -29.75 -23.88
N GLN A 371 11.42 -29.49 -24.51
CA GLN A 371 11.95 -28.14 -24.71
C GLN A 371 10.95 -27.23 -25.45
N THR A 372 10.29 -27.77 -26.47
CA THR A 372 9.24 -27.05 -27.21
C THR A 372 8.06 -26.70 -26.31
N LEU A 373 7.59 -27.65 -25.48
CA LEU A 373 6.51 -27.41 -24.52
C LEU A 373 6.90 -26.38 -23.46
N TYR A 374 8.13 -26.43 -22.93
CA TYR A 374 8.65 -25.43 -22.00
C TYR A 374 8.62 -24.01 -22.60
N SER A 375 9.05 -23.85 -23.86
CA SER A 375 8.98 -22.57 -24.56
C SER A 375 7.54 -22.07 -24.69
N LYS A 376 6.61 -22.94 -25.13
CA LYS A 376 5.18 -22.58 -25.26
C LYS A 376 4.56 -22.18 -23.92
N ILE A 377 4.88 -22.89 -22.84
CA ILE A 377 4.42 -22.54 -21.48
C ILE A 377 4.96 -21.18 -21.07
N LYS A 378 6.25 -20.91 -21.33
CA LYS A 378 6.88 -19.61 -21.03
C LYS A 378 6.21 -18.48 -21.81
N ASP A 379 5.97 -18.69 -23.10
CA ASP A 379 5.32 -17.70 -23.97
C ASP A 379 3.88 -17.43 -23.55
N ALA A 380 3.09 -18.45 -23.23
CA ALA A 380 1.73 -18.30 -22.72
C ALA A 380 1.70 -17.56 -21.36
N LYS A 381 2.65 -17.86 -20.46
CA LYS A 381 2.82 -17.12 -19.19
C LYS A 381 3.17 -15.65 -19.43
N ASN A 382 4.08 -15.36 -20.36
CA ASN A 382 4.46 -14.00 -20.73
C ASN A 382 3.29 -13.23 -21.35
N LYS A 383 2.52 -13.84 -22.26
CA LYS A 383 1.31 -13.25 -22.85
C LYS A 383 0.26 -12.95 -21.78
N SER A 384 0.00 -13.91 -20.88
CA SER A 384 -0.93 -13.69 -19.76
C SER A 384 -0.48 -12.56 -18.82
N ALA A 385 0.82 -12.43 -18.56
CA ALA A 385 1.38 -11.35 -17.75
C ALA A 385 1.28 -9.99 -18.46
N LEU A 386 1.57 -9.95 -19.77
CA LEU A 386 1.47 -8.74 -20.58
C LEU A 386 0.02 -8.25 -20.70
N THR A 387 -0.95 -9.15 -20.87
CA THR A 387 -2.37 -8.81 -20.83
C THR A 387 -2.75 -8.16 -19.49
N TRP A 388 -2.26 -8.72 -18.37
CA TRP A 388 -2.49 -8.14 -17.05
C TRP A 388 -1.81 -6.77 -16.85
N MET A 389 -0.58 -6.59 -17.33
CA MET A 389 0.11 -5.29 -17.28
C MET A 389 -0.56 -4.23 -18.14
N LYS A 390 -1.05 -4.59 -19.33
CA LYS A 390 -1.81 -3.68 -20.19
C LYS A 390 -3.13 -3.26 -19.54
N ASP A 391 -3.83 -4.19 -18.88
CA ASP A 391 -5.05 -3.85 -18.14
C ASP A 391 -4.74 -2.93 -16.94
N LEU A 392 -3.59 -3.09 -16.27
CA LEU A 392 -3.16 -2.16 -15.22
C LEU A 392 -2.85 -0.76 -15.78
N GLN A 393 -2.15 -0.70 -16.92
CA GLN A 393 -1.79 0.57 -17.56
C GLN A 393 -3.03 1.34 -18.03
N VAL A 394 -4.00 0.65 -18.66
CA VAL A 394 -5.24 1.25 -19.17
C VAL A 394 -6.14 1.73 -18.01
N ASN A 395 -6.26 0.95 -16.94
CA ASN A 395 -7.20 1.28 -15.86
C ASN A 395 -6.62 2.17 -14.75
N TYR A 396 -5.29 2.23 -14.61
CA TYR A 396 -4.64 2.94 -13.50
C TYR A 396 -3.58 3.96 -13.94
N GLY A 397 -3.34 4.13 -15.24
CA GLY A 397 -2.31 5.06 -15.75
C GLY A 397 -0.89 4.70 -15.31
N LEU A 398 -0.67 3.48 -14.82
CA LEU A 398 0.62 3.01 -14.35
C LEU A 398 1.45 2.59 -15.55
N ASP A 399 2.51 3.35 -15.83
CA ASP A 399 3.54 2.97 -16.79
C ASP A 399 4.38 1.81 -16.20
N PRO A 400 4.33 0.59 -16.75
CA PRO A 400 5.03 -0.57 -16.18
C PRO A 400 6.57 -0.46 -16.32
N LEU A 401 7.08 0.58 -16.98
CA LEU A 401 8.51 0.85 -17.16
C LEU A 401 9.04 1.99 -16.27
N ARG A 402 8.24 2.53 -15.35
CA ARG A 402 8.64 3.63 -14.45
C ARG A 402 8.63 3.25 -12.97
#